data_AF-A0A962IAC1-F1
#
_entry.id   AF-A0A962IAC1-F1
#
_cell.length_a   1.000
_cell.length_b   1.000
_cell.length_c   1.000
_cell.angle_alpha   90.00
_cell.angle_beta   90.00
_cell.angle_gamma   90.00
#
_symmetry.space_group_name_H-M   'P 1'
#
loop_
_entity.id
_entity.type
_entity.pdbx_description
1 polymer ?
#
loop_
_entity_poly.entity_id
_entity_poly.type
_entity_poly.pdbx_seq_one_letter_code
_entity_poly.pdbx_strand_id
1 'polypeptide(L)'
;GGLLIDLALGSELYFNNSIIAAPNSAVFDCVISGTGVAGVAEIDALLDSDGSCATLASQGLTGDPLLLPLQRPVGEISYQHAPSAVIGALSPALDRAALTTCMAGRDQYGRPRPVDLPEVANAAGPCDLGAIESPGDALLVDGFE
;
A
#
# COMPACT_ATOMS: atom_id res chain seq x y z
N GLY A 1 15.24 8.40 2.70
CA GLY A 1 15.08 7.92 1.30
C GLY A 1 13.63 8.08 0.97
N GLY A 2 13.25 8.30 -0.28
CA GLY A 2 11.86 8.57 -0.63
C GLY A 2 11.62 8.49 -2.14
N LEU A 3 10.35 8.47 -2.53
CA LEU A 3 9.94 8.55 -3.93
C LEU A 3 9.94 10.02 -4.36
N LEU A 4 10.83 10.36 -5.29
CA LEU A 4 10.82 11.66 -5.96
C LEU A 4 10.40 11.49 -7.41
N ILE A 5 9.31 12.15 -7.78
CA ILE A 5 8.80 12.19 -9.15
C ILE A 5 8.64 13.64 -9.56
N ASP A 6 9.28 14.00 -10.67
CA ASP A 6 9.08 15.30 -11.32
C ASP A 6 8.33 15.08 -12.65
N LEU A 7 7.12 15.63 -12.73
CA LEU A 7 6.25 15.46 -13.90
C LEU A 7 6.40 16.62 -14.88
N ALA A 8 6.60 16.27 -16.15
CA ALA A 8 6.69 17.24 -17.24
C ALA A 8 5.31 17.52 -17.88
N LEU A 9 5.23 18.60 -18.67
CA LEU A 9 4.00 19.00 -19.37
C LEU A 9 3.41 17.85 -20.19
N GLY A 10 2.13 17.55 -19.95
CA GLY A 10 1.39 16.51 -20.67
C GLY A 10 1.75 15.07 -20.29
N SER A 11 2.53 14.88 -19.22
CA SER A 11 2.79 13.54 -18.68
C SER A 11 1.54 13.00 -17.97
N GLU A 12 1.38 11.68 -17.99
CA GLU A 12 0.37 10.96 -17.21
C GLU A 12 1.06 10.05 -16.18
N LEU A 13 0.66 10.17 -14.91
CA LEU A 13 1.11 9.30 -13.83
C LEU A 13 -0.12 8.65 -13.17
N TYR A 14 -0.10 7.33 -13.10
CA TYR A 14 -1.04 6.55 -12.31
C TYR A 14 -0.25 5.70 -11.34
N PHE A 15 -0.47 5.92 -10.04
CA PHE A 15 0.15 5.14 -8.98
C PHE A 15 -0.98 4.50 -8.17
N ASN A 16 -1.07 3.17 -8.22
CA ASN A 16 -2.17 2.46 -7.59
C ASN A 16 -1.62 1.38 -6.68
N ASN A 17 -2.27 1.20 -5.53
CA ASN A 17 -2.04 0.06 -4.65
C ASN A 17 -0.58 -0.14 -4.25
N SER A 18 0.06 0.97 -3.89
CA SER A 18 1.51 1.05 -3.76
C SER A 18 1.91 1.32 -2.33
N ILE A 19 3.17 1.02 -2.02
CA ILE A 19 3.73 1.18 -0.68
C ILE A 19 4.96 2.05 -0.76
N ILE A 20 5.02 3.04 0.12
CA ILE A 20 6.16 3.91 0.29
C ILE A 20 6.49 3.88 1.78
N ALA A 21 7.62 3.29 2.13
CA ALA A 21 8.09 3.24 3.51
C ALA A 21 9.60 3.37 3.53
N ALA A 22 10.12 4.44 4.14
CA ALA A 22 11.55 4.61 4.32
C ALA A 22 11.95 4.46 5.80
N PRO A 23 12.88 3.55 6.12
CA PRO A 23 13.39 3.47 7.48
C PRO A 23 14.16 4.74 7.84
N ASN A 24 13.81 5.35 8.97
CA ASN A 24 14.59 6.40 9.63
C ASN A 24 14.91 7.61 8.73
N SER A 25 13.98 8.01 7.86
CA SER A 25 14.13 9.21 7.04
C SER A 25 13.76 10.45 7.86
N ALA A 26 14.64 11.46 7.88
CA ALA A 26 14.28 12.81 8.37
C ALA A 26 13.56 13.65 7.30
N VAL A 27 13.30 13.05 6.14
CA VAL A 27 12.69 13.66 4.96
C VAL A 27 11.43 12.89 4.62
N PHE A 28 10.38 13.60 4.19
CA PHE A 28 9.14 13.03 3.69
C PHE A 28 9.37 11.89 2.70
N ASP A 29 8.66 10.79 2.89
CA ASP A 29 8.66 9.61 2.03
C ASP A 29 8.14 9.93 0.61
N CYS A 30 7.20 10.88 0.49
CA CYS A 30 6.67 11.37 -0.77
C CYS A 30 7.06 12.82 -1.09
N VAL A 31 7.68 13.03 -2.25
CA VAL A 31 7.84 14.36 -2.86
C VAL A 31 7.48 14.29 -4.35
N ILE A 32 6.37 14.93 -4.74
CA ILE A 32 5.93 15.02 -6.14
C ILE A 32 5.92 16.48 -6.57
N SER A 33 6.69 16.78 -7.62
CA SER A 33 6.74 18.10 -8.26
C SER A 33 6.17 18.05 -9.67
N GLY A 34 5.76 19.22 -10.19
CA GLY A 34 5.25 19.33 -11.55
C GLY A 34 3.80 18.85 -11.76
N THR A 35 3.07 18.50 -10.70
CA THR A 35 1.66 18.04 -10.81
C THR A 35 0.75 19.06 -11.50
N GLY A 36 0.99 20.37 -11.32
CA GLY A 36 0.21 21.43 -11.95
C GLY A 36 0.44 21.60 -13.46
N VAL A 37 1.44 20.94 -14.04
CA VAL A 37 1.67 20.91 -15.50
C VAL A 37 1.46 19.52 -16.09
N ALA A 38 1.25 18.49 -15.28
CA ALA A 38 0.90 17.15 -15.75
C ALA A 38 -0.47 17.16 -16.44
N GLY A 39 -0.67 16.26 -17.40
CA GLY A 39 -1.99 16.03 -17.99
C GLY A 39 -2.90 15.30 -17.02
N VAL A 40 -2.36 14.23 -16.40
CA VAL A 40 -3.02 13.45 -15.35
C VAL A 40 -1.99 13.05 -14.30
N ALA A 41 -2.34 13.20 -13.02
CA ALA A 41 -1.60 12.63 -11.90
C ALA A 41 -2.61 12.08 -10.90
N GLU A 42 -2.75 10.76 -10.86
CA GLU A 42 -3.65 10.06 -9.97
C GLU A 42 -2.85 9.09 -9.10
N ILE A 43 -3.06 9.20 -7.80
CA ILE A 43 -2.54 8.24 -6.83
C ILE A 43 -3.74 7.73 -6.06
N ASP A 44 -3.90 6.42 -6.00
CA ASP A 44 -4.97 5.77 -5.26
C ASP A 44 -4.45 4.53 -4.53
N ALA A 45 -5.13 4.15 -3.44
CA ALA A 45 -4.76 3.03 -2.60
C ALA A 45 -3.26 3.04 -2.19
N LEU A 46 -2.87 3.95 -1.30
CA LEU A 46 -1.48 4.10 -0.86
C LEU A 46 -1.25 3.66 0.60
N LEU A 47 -0.15 2.96 0.83
CA LEU A 47 0.39 2.69 2.17
C LEU A 47 1.64 3.55 2.40
N ASP A 48 1.65 4.31 3.48
CA ASP A 48 2.74 5.21 3.85
C ASP A 48 3.07 5.14 5.35
N SER A 49 4.35 4.97 5.65
CA SER A 49 4.83 4.73 7.01
C SER A 49 4.87 5.98 7.90
N ASP A 50 5.05 7.17 7.34
CA ASP A 50 5.29 8.39 8.12
C ASP A 50 4.20 9.47 8.00
N GLY A 51 3.21 9.26 7.12
CA GLY A 51 2.10 10.18 6.90
C GLY A 51 2.40 11.28 5.88
N SER A 52 3.62 11.31 5.33
CA SER A 52 4.06 12.31 4.36
C SER A 52 3.30 12.28 3.04
N CYS A 53 2.65 11.16 2.72
CA CYS A 53 1.90 10.97 1.49
C CYS A 53 0.39 11.19 1.64
N ALA A 54 -0.10 11.58 2.83
CA ALA A 54 -1.53 11.61 3.17
C ALA A 54 -2.41 12.43 2.21
N THR A 55 -1.87 13.46 1.57
CA THR A 55 -2.62 14.32 0.64
C THR A 55 -2.61 13.82 -0.80
N LEU A 56 -1.89 12.75 -1.10
CA LEU A 56 -1.67 12.29 -2.46
C LEU A 56 -2.71 11.26 -2.91
N ALA A 57 -3.20 10.41 -2.00
CA ALA A 57 -4.09 9.32 -2.35
C ALA A 57 -5.54 9.56 -1.92
N SER A 58 -6.51 9.22 -2.78
CA SER A 58 -7.94 9.22 -2.42
C SER A 58 -8.30 8.15 -1.39
N GLN A 59 -7.54 7.05 -1.36
CA GLN A 59 -7.65 5.98 -0.40
C GLN A 59 -6.26 5.58 0.06
N GLY A 60 -6.04 5.46 1.37
CA GLY A 60 -4.75 5.04 1.89
C GLY A 60 -4.71 4.88 3.39
N LEU A 61 -3.70 4.14 3.85
CA LEU A 61 -3.26 4.12 5.24
C LEU A 61 -1.93 4.87 5.29
N THR A 62 -1.94 6.02 5.94
CA THR A 62 -0.76 6.88 6.03
C THR A 62 -0.48 7.18 7.51
N GLY A 63 0.80 7.17 7.88
CA GLY A 63 1.24 7.39 9.25
C GLY A 63 0.77 6.30 10.22
N ASP A 64 0.48 5.10 9.71
CA ASP A 64 0.13 3.97 10.55
C ASP A 64 1.43 3.44 11.22
N PRO A 65 1.53 3.44 12.55
CA PRO A 65 2.72 2.95 13.24
C PRO A 65 2.97 1.44 13.02
N LEU A 66 1.99 0.72 12.48
CA LEU A 66 2.08 -0.67 12.04
C LEU A 66 2.47 -0.79 10.55
N LEU A 67 2.96 0.27 9.91
CA LEU A 67 3.67 0.17 8.63
C LEU A 67 5.16 0.31 8.91
N LEU A 68 5.84 -0.83 8.95
CA LEU A 68 7.29 -0.89 9.13
C LEU A 68 8.00 -0.72 7.78
N PRO A 69 9.30 -0.39 7.80
CA PRO A 69 10.11 -0.31 6.59
C PRO A 69 10.03 -1.59 5.75
N LEU A 70 9.89 -1.42 4.43
CA LEU A 70 9.96 -2.55 3.49
C LEU A 70 11.34 -3.21 3.60
N GLN A 71 11.42 -4.37 4.26
CA GLN A 71 12.63 -5.20 4.24
C GLN A 71 12.61 -6.04 2.97
N ARG A 72 13.65 -5.89 2.15
CA ARG A 72 13.85 -6.69 0.95
C ARG A 72 15.22 -7.35 0.97
N PRO A 73 15.38 -8.50 1.64
CA PRO A 73 16.54 -9.35 1.43
C PRO A 73 16.68 -9.69 -0.06
N VAL A 74 17.92 -9.86 -0.54
CA VAL A 74 18.18 -10.16 -1.95
C VAL A 74 17.54 -11.51 -2.30
N GLY A 75 16.60 -11.49 -3.25
CA GLY A 75 15.86 -12.68 -3.70
C GLY A 75 14.50 -12.87 -3.03
N GLU A 76 14.12 -12.01 -2.09
CA GLU A 76 12.83 -12.05 -1.41
C GLU A 76 11.88 -10.94 -1.91
N ILE A 77 10.59 -11.17 -1.69
CA ILE A 77 9.53 -10.18 -1.93
C ILE A 77 9.48 -9.28 -0.72
N SER A 78 9.33 -7.98 -0.95
CA SER A 78 9.12 -7.03 0.14
C SER A 78 7.80 -7.36 0.82
N TYR A 79 7.89 -7.76 2.08
CA TYR A 79 6.76 -7.92 2.99
C TYR A 79 6.16 -6.55 3.32
N GLN A 80 4.83 -6.47 3.36
CA GLN A 80 4.12 -5.22 3.06
C GLN A 80 3.47 -4.54 4.27
N HIS A 81 3.54 -5.17 5.44
CA HIS A 81 2.99 -4.64 6.68
C HIS A 81 3.93 -4.89 7.85
N ALA A 82 3.86 -4.05 8.90
CA ALA A 82 4.52 -4.41 10.14
C ALA A 82 3.87 -5.66 10.72
N PRO A 83 4.65 -6.59 11.29
CA PRO A 83 4.17 -7.45 12.36
C PRO A 83 3.25 -6.68 13.31
N SER A 84 1.99 -7.09 13.37
CA SER A 84 1.24 -6.83 14.59
C SER A 84 1.87 -7.67 15.70
N ALA A 85 2.41 -7.00 16.73
CA ALA A 85 2.84 -7.69 17.95
C ALA A 85 1.66 -8.27 18.74
N VAL A 86 0.43 -7.96 18.34
CA VAL A 86 -0.81 -8.44 18.95
C VAL A 86 -1.32 -9.63 18.14
N ILE A 87 -1.19 -10.83 18.72
CA ILE A 87 -1.74 -12.07 18.17
C ILE A 87 -3.25 -11.88 17.91
N GLY A 88 -3.67 -12.16 16.68
CA GLY A 88 -5.08 -12.10 16.26
C GLY A 88 -5.60 -10.69 15.92
N ALA A 89 -4.76 -9.66 15.95
CA ALA A 89 -5.14 -8.37 15.38
C ALA A 89 -5.08 -8.45 13.84
N LEU A 90 -6.17 -8.06 13.20
CA LEU A 90 -6.30 -7.99 11.75
C LEU A 90 -5.51 -6.79 11.22
N SER A 91 -4.87 -6.96 10.06
CA SER A 91 -4.18 -5.85 9.39
C SER A 91 -5.19 -4.77 9.00
N PRO A 92 -4.91 -3.48 9.24
CA PRO A 92 -5.80 -2.39 8.86
C PRO A 92 -5.94 -2.21 7.35
N ALA A 93 -5.09 -2.88 6.56
CA ALA A 93 -5.09 -2.86 5.10
C ALA A 93 -6.08 -3.83 4.46
N LEU A 94 -6.62 -4.77 5.24
CA LEU A 94 -7.60 -5.72 4.75
C LEU A 94 -8.89 -5.03 4.31
N ASP A 95 -9.42 -5.44 3.16
CA ASP A 95 -10.70 -4.99 2.59
C ASP A 95 -10.91 -3.46 2.63
N ARG A 96 -9.86 -2.72 2.25
CA ARG A 96 -9.80 -1.27 2.34
C ARG A 96 -9.63 -0.56 1.01
N ALA A 97 -9.22 -1.26 -0.04
CA ALA A 97 -9.07 -0.72 -1.38
C ALA A 97 -10.39 -0.83 -2.17
N ALA A 98 -10.72 0.18 -2.96
CA ALA A 98 -11.86 0.15 -3.86
C ALA A 98 -11.78 -1.00 -4.87
N LEU A 99 -12.94 -1.38 -5.43
CA LEU A 99 -13.02 -2.41 -6.46
C LEU A 99 -12.17 -2.11 -7.71
N THR A 100 -11.96 -0.83 -8.02
CA THR A 100 -11.06 -0.39 -9.12
C THR A 100 -9.62 -0.83 -8.90
N THR A 101 -9.19 -0.95 -7.65
CA THR A 101 -7.87 -1.44 -7.28
C THR A 101 -7.72 -2.96 -7.51
N CYS A 102 -8.84 -3.68 -7.60
CA CYS A 102 -8.90 -5.11 -7.93
C CYS A 102 -8.74 -5.41 -9.42
N MET A 103 -8.59 -4.40 -10.30
CA MET A 103 -8.75 -4.57 -11.76
C MET A 103 -7.76 -5.53 -12.42
N ALA A 104 -6.58 -5.77 -11.82
CA ALA A 104 -5.65 -6.79 -12.31
C ALA A 104 -6.19 -8.22 -12.12
N GLY A 105 -7.17 -8.41 -11.22
CA GLY A 105 -7.77 -9.69 -10.84
C GLY A 105 -6.81 -10.66 -10.17
N ARG A 106 -5.53 -10.28 -10.04
CA ARG A 106 -4.48 -11.06 -9.39
C ARG A 106 -3.51 -10.17 -8.60
N ASP A 107 -3.00 -10.72 -7.51
CA ASP A 107 -1.95 -10.11 -6.69
C ASP A 107 -0.55 -10.41 -7.27
N GLN A 108 0.51 -9.94 -6.59
CA GLN A 108 1.90 -10.15 -7.03
C GLN A 108 2.33 -11.64 -7.07
N TYR A 109 1.65 -12.51 -6.31
CA TYR A 109 1.84 -13.96 -6.34
C TYR A 109 0.97 -14.66 -7.40
N GLY A 110 0.15 -13.91 -8.14
CA GLY A 110 -0.80 -14.46 -9.10
C GLY A 110 -2.05 -15.05 -8.45
N ARG A 111 -2.29 -14.83 -7.16
CA ARG A 111 -3.52 -15.24 -6.46
C ARG A 111 -4.68 -14.36 -6.91
N PRO A 112 -5.92 -14.88 -7.00
CA PRO A 112 -7.08 -14.06 -7.35
C PRO A 112 -7.25 -12.86 -6.41
N ARG A 113 -7.84 -11.77 -6.94
CA ARG A 113 -8.39 -10.66 -6.15
C ARG A 113 -9.82 -10.39 -6.60
N PRO A 114 -10.76 -10.05 -5.70
CA PRO A 114 -10.57 -9.98 -4.25
C PRO A 114 -10.63 -11.35 -3.55
N VAL A 115 -10.10 -11.44 -2.33
CA VAL A 115 -10.32 -12.57 -1.40
C VAL A 115 -10.71 -12.06 -0.02
N ASP A 116 -12.01 -11.81 0.15
CA ASP A 116 -12.56 -11.26 1.39
C ASP A 116 -12.56 -12.29 2.54
N LEU A 117 -12.26 -11.79 3.74
CA LEU A 117 -12.44 -12.52 4.98
C LEU A 117 -13.85 -12.29 5.52
N PRO A 118 -14.62 -13.34 5.87
CA PRO A 118 -16.01 -13.16 6.31
C PRO A 118 -16.12 -12.38 7.64
N GLU A 119 -15.05 -12.33 8.43
CA GLU A 119 -14.99 -11.54 9.67
C GLU A 119 -14.56 -10.08 9.47
N VAL A 120 -14.08 -9.71 8.28
CA VAL A 120 -13.64 -8.36 7.94
C VAL A 120 -14.70 -7.69 7.08
N ALA A 121 -15.06 -6.46 7.44
CA ALA A 121 -16.04 -5.69 6.69
C ALA A 121 -15.34 -4.79 5.67
N ASN A 122 -15.83 -4.81 4.42
CA ASN A 122 -15.32 -3.98 3.34
C ASN A 122 -15.48 -2.49 3.69
N ALA A 123 -14.39 -1.84 4.10
CA ALA A 123 -14.40 -0.45 4.55
C ALA A 123 -14.60 0.51 3.37
N ALA A 124 -13.92 0.25 2.25
CA ALA A 124 -14.10 0.99 1.01
C ALA A 124 -14.22 0.08 -0.24
N GLY A 125 -13.81 -1.18 -0.12
CA GLY A 125 -13.99 -2.19 -1.17
C GLY A 125 -13.40 -3.53 -0.73
N PRO A 126 -13.50 -4.56 -1.58
CA PRO A 126 -13.18 -5.94 -1.21
C PRO A 126 -11.69 -6.30 -1.37
N CYS A 127 -10.85 -5.36 -1.81
CA CYS A 127 -9.43 -5.65 -2.00
C CYS A 127 -8.60 -5.13 -0.84
N ASP A 128 -7.51 -5.84 -0.58
CA ASP A 128 -6.50 -5.38 0.35
C ASP A 128 -5.67 -4.25 -0.26
N LEU A 129 -5.28 -3.29 0.58
CA LEU A 129 -4.23 -2.34 0.22
C LEU A 129 -2.87 -3.07 0.19
N GLY A 130 -2.05 -2.74 -0.80
CA GLY A 130 -0.76 -3.41 -1.03
C GLY A 130 -0.84 -4.49 -2.10
N ALA A 131 0.30 -4.93 -2.60
CA ALA A 131 0.47 -5.85 -3.72
C ALA A 131 0.02 -7.30 -3.45
N ILE A 132 -0.31 -7.69 -2.21
CA ILE A 132 -0.73 -9.05 -1.83
C ILE A 132 -2.19 -9.02 -1.38
N GLU A 133 -2.94 -10.07 -1.75
CA GLU A 133 -4.26 -10.37 -1.18
C GLU A 133 -4.13 -11.47 -0.13
N SER A 134 -4.67 -11.24 1.05
CA SER A 134 -4.58 -12.11 2.22
C SER A 134 -5.84 -12.96 2.36
N PRO A 135 -5.79 -14.28 2.09
CA PRO A 135 -6.99 -15.14 2.06
C PRO A 135 -7.51 -15.58 3.44
N GLY A 136 -7.04 -14.95 4.53
CA GLY A 136 -7.24 -15.48 5.88
C GLY A 136 -6.35 -16.64 6.22
N ASP A 137 -6.02 -16.77 7.52
CA ASP A 137 -5.17 -17.81 8.10
C ASP A 137 -3.73 -17.89 7.57
N ALA A 138 -3.26 -16.86 6.87
CA ALA A 138 -1.84 -16.64 6.58
C ALA A 138 -1.24 -15.54 7.49
N LEU A 139 -1.69 -15.43 8.74
CA LEU A 139 -0.84 -14.87 9.78
C LEU A 139 0.18 -15.96 10.12
N LEU A 140 1.30 -15.92 9.39
CA LEU A 140 2.52 -16.64 9.71
C LEU A 140 2.75 -16.53 11.23
N VAL A 141 2.96 -17.69 11.88
CA VAL A 141 3.27 -17.87 13.31
C VAL A 141 4.63 -17.21 13.71
N ASP A 142 5.15 -16.36 12.83
CA ASP A 142 6.43 -15.69 12.83
C ASP A 142 6.32 -14.19 12.45
N GLY A 143 5.12 -13.64 12.24
CA GLY A 143 4.88 -12.20 12.32
C GLY A 143 5.26 -11.36 11.10
N PHE A 144 5.00 -11.82 9.88
CA PHE A 144 5.15 -10.98 8.68
C PHE A 144 4.08 -11.37 7.64
N GLU A 145 3.50 -10.38 6.93
CA GLU A 145 2.76 -10.59 5.67
C GLU A 145 3.65 -10.31 4.46
#